data_AF-A0AA96WVY0-F1
#
_entry.id   AF-A0AA96WVY0-F1
#
_cell.length_a   1.000
_cell.length_b   1.000
_cell.length_c   1.000
_cell.angle_alpha   90.00
_cell.angle_beta   90.00
_cell.angle_gamma   90.00
#
_symmetry.space_group_name_H-M   'P 1'
#
loop_
_entity.id
_entity.type
_entity.pdbx_description
1 polymer ?
#
loop_
_entity_poly.entity_id
_entity_poly.type
_entity_poly.pdbx_seq_one_letter_code
_entity_poly.pdbx_strand_id
1 'polypeptide(L)'
;MSIETKTIYTAITFAPVQGFIEKSRKLRDLYGSSFILSYLANALCDTARTHLPTSDPPYSGYPVISPALIDVTQGTPNLILIAGHLPLDLAKTEFDKAWSAIAKLCRSAIEQRLKGFDYRYWKREWSLWESHAWEFFHATGDTPEAARRNLFEKKRSRNWTGINWSGESSTLSGADTIAYPGMNEISNPKQRNIREIDDKIRQFYQQLSQCWGESIIDEREQLSVPELIKRLVTVDDITRSLPNIETPGSFQRLNRWKDQTPEDVDRAEAKRWTGWFLGDGDRVSDYLRTLTEVEQHNFSAAMRTWGTSLKNQLPSTRIRDGRIIYAGGDDFLGVLYRNEPDPALTAWESLQWLYTFPTIWNSHGYPITASIGFVWAAPNVPQRDVLQHCRDAETSAKQNGRDRIALRILFNSGTHLEWVCPWWLLEPLLTGYRDRNGIQGKQANWTHFYNDVAVLESRHAFQREQTEVAFSLLAVYFPQDVVEKLRLSHNPSNPDGFNLWITNLAKVGFHLCNS
;
A
#
# COMPACT_ATOMS: atom_id res chain seq x y z
N MET A 1 48.78 -15.64 14.69
CA MET A 1 47.46 -15.91 14.10
C MET A 1 46.50 -14.87 14.63
N SER A 2 46.34 -13.77 13.91
CA SER A 2 45.22 -12.84 14.10
C SER A 2 43.95 -13.59 13.73
N ILE A 3 43.05 -13.78 14.69
CA ILE A 3 41.69 -14.25 14.42
C ILE A 3 41.03 -13.13 13.63
N GLU A 4 40.88 -13.29 12.32
CA GLU A 4 39.97 -12.43 11.55
C GLU A 4 38.58 -12.62 12.15
N THR A 5 38.13 -11.65 12.94
CA THR A 5 36.75 -11.56 13.40
C THR A 5 35.87 -11.35 12.18
N LYS A 6 35.36 -12.45 11.62
CA LYS A 6 34.50 -12.43 10.46
C LYS A 6 33.23 -11.65 10.81
N THR A 7 33.01 -10.54 10.12
CA THR A 7 31.84 -9.69 10.33
C THR A 7 30.57 -10.49 10.07
N ILE A 8 29.62 -10.44 11.01
CA ILE A 8 28.35 -11.17 10.92
C ILE A 8 27.22 -10.17 10.68
N TYR A 9 26.34 -10.50 9.75
CA TYR A 9 25.11 -9.76 9.47
C TYR A 9 23.92 -10.61 9.82
N THR A 10 22.86 -9.96 10.28
CA THR A 10 21.58 -10.60 10.57
C THR A 10 20.50 -10.00 9.69
N ALA A 11 19.76 -10.85 8.97
CA ALA A 11 18.60 -10.47 8.19
C ALA A 11 17.35 -11.09 8.82
N ILE A 12 16.30 -10.28 8.99
CA ILE A 12 15.03 -10.66 9.63
C ILE A 12 13.88 -10.25 8.72
N THR A 13 12.87 -11.10 8.60
CA THR A 13 11.59 -10.73 7.97
C THR A 13 10.45 -11.48 8.63
N PHE A 14 9.24 -10.95 8.52
CA PHE A 14 8.02 -11.57 9.02
C PHE A 14 6.91 -11.54 7.95
N ALA A 15 5.95 -12.44 8.08
CA ALA A 15 4.85 -12.63 7.14
C ALA A 15 3.56 -13.08 7.87
N PRO A 16 2.36 -12.89 7.30
CA PRO A 16 2.08 -12.24 6.02
C PRO A 16 2.08 -10.71 6.13
N VAL A 17 2.68 -10.01 5.17
CA VAL A 17 2.66 -8.52 5.14
C VAL A 17 1.62 -8.03 4.17
N GLN A 18 1.76 -8.39 2.90
CA GLN A 18 0.81 -8.01 1.85
C GLN A 18 -0.61 -8.50 2.16
N GLY A 19 -0.79 -9.80 2.44
CA GLY A 19 -2.10 -10.34 2.80
C GLY A 19 -2.69 -9.74 4.10
N PHE A 20 -1.85 -9.22 5.00
CA PHE A 20 -2.32 -8.50 6.18
C PHE A 20 -2.81 -7.09 5.81
N ILE A 21 -2.09 -6.37 4.95
CA ILE A 21 -2.49 -5.05 4.43
C ILE A 21 -3.77 -5.16 3.57
N GLU A 22 -3.87 -6.18 2.72
CA GLU A 22 -4.95 -6.36 1.73
C GLU A 22 -6.30 -6.77 2.34
N LYS A 23 -6.30 -7.45 3.49
CA LYS A 23 -7.52 -7.73 4.27
C LYS A 23 -8.01 -6.46 4.99
N SER A 24 -8.31 -5.42 4.21
CA SER A 24 -8.69 -4.08 4.65
C SER A 24 -9.78 -3.54 3.72
N ARG A 25 -10.95 -3.15 4.25
CA ARG A 25 -12.01 -2.52 3.43
C ARG A 25 -12.08 -1.01 3.60
N LYS A 26 -11.61 -0.48 4.74
CA LYS A 26 -11.57 0.95 5.01
C LYS A 26 -10.13 1.47 5.08
N LEU A 27 -9.94 2.77 4.83
CA LEU A 27 -8.64 3.44 4.93
C LEU A 27 -8.03 3.27 6.33
N ARG A 28 -8.92 3.16 7.33
CA ARG A 28 -8.58 2.86 8.72
C ARG A 28 -7.94 1.47 8.89
N ASP A 29 -8.46 0.44 8.24
CA ASP A 29 -7.91 -0.93 8.29
C ASP A 29 -6.50 -0.96 7.69
N LEU A 30 -6.34 -0.25 6.56
CA LEU A 30 -5.07 -0.14 5.87
C LEU A 30 -4.03 0.57 6.75
N TYR A 31 -4.44 1.66 7.40
CA TYR A 31 -3.59 2.36 8.35
C TYR A 31 -3.26 1.50 9.57
N GLY A 32 -4.25 0.86 10.20
CA GLY A 32 -4.04 -0.02 11.34
C GLY A 32 -3.07 -1.15 11.00
N SER A 33 -3.18 -1.70 9.79
CA SER A 33 -2.25 -2.70 9.28
C SER A 33 -0.84 -2.14 9.15
N SER A 34 -0.67 -0.98 8.49
CA SER A 34 0.64 -0.33 8.34
C SER A 34 1.27 0.04 9.68
N PHE A 35 0.48 0.56 10.61
CA PHE A 35 0.93 0.91 11.96
C PHE A 35 1.47 -0.30 12.71
N ILE A 36 0.71 -1.41 12.70
CA ILE A 36 1.13 -2.66 13.34
C ILE A 36 2.45 -3.14 12.75
N LEU A 37 2.58 -3.19 11.42
CA LEU A 37 3.79 -3.63 10.75
C LEU A 37 5.00 -2.76 11.12
N SER A 38 4.83 -1.43 11.11
CA SER A 38 5.89 -0.52 11.51
C SER A 38 6.27 -0.64 12.98
N TYR A 39 5.30 -0.83 13.87
CA TYR A 39 5.55 -1.03 15.29
C TYR A 39 6.36 -2.29 15.55
N LEU A 40 5.99 -3.40 14.90
CA LEU A 40 6.72 -4.67 15.00
C LEU A 40 8.14 -4.57 14.45
N ALA A 41 8.31 -3.90 13.31
CA ALA A 41 9.65 -3.63 12.78
C ALA A 41 10.47 -2.74 13.73
N ASN A 42 9.84 -1.75 14.39
CA ASN A 42 10.55 -0.87 15.31
C ASN A 42 11.04 -1.60 16.54
N ALA A 43 10.23 -2.51 17.10
CA ALA A 43 10.66 -3.35 18.22
C ALA A 43 11.94 -4.13 17.90
N LEU A 44 12.06 -4.69 16.69
CA LEU A 44 13.25 -5.39 16.24
C LEU A 44 14.47 -4.47 16.09
N CYS A 45 14.27 -3.29 15.52
CA CYS A 45 15.34 -2.31 15.37
C CYS A 45 15.81 -1.73 16.71
N ASP A 46 14.90 -1.47 17.65
CA ASP A 46 15.22 -1.09 19.03
C ASP A 46 16.02 -2.18 19.73
N THR A 47 15.59 -3.44 19.58
CA THR A 47 16.33 -4.59 20.12
C THR A 47 17.75 -4.66 19.57
N ALA A 48 17.93 -4.46 18.27
CA ALA A 48 19.26 -4.42 17.65
C ALA A 48 20.10 -3.25 18.20
N ARG A 49 19.52 -2.06 18.35
CA ARG A 49 20.18 -0.87 18.92
C ARG A 49 20.64 -1.08 20.35
N THR A 50 19.84 -1.76 21.17
CA THR A 50 20.17 -2.01 22.59
C THR A 50 21.17 -3.15 22.76
N HIS A 51 21.10 -4.19 21.92
CA HIS A 51 21.90 -5.41 22.11
C HIS A 51 23.29 -5.33 21.48
N LEU A 52 23.46 -4.55 20.41
CA LEU A 52 24.71 -4.52 19.64
C LEU A 52 25.58 -3.30 20.03
N PRO A 53 26.89 -3.50 20.26
CA PRO A 53 27.79 -2.42 20.63
C PRO A 53 27.97 -1.43 19.46
N THR A 54 27.86 -0.13 19.76
CA THR A 54 28.01 0.97 18.78
C THR A 54 29.47 1.35 18.48
N SER A 55 30.43 0.65 19.09
CA SER A 55 31.84 1.04 19.17
C SER A 55 32.82 0.15 18.40
N ASP A 56 32.39 -0.99 17.83
CA ASP A 56 33.29 -1.90 17.10
C ASP A 56 33.24 -1.67 15.57
N PRO A 57 34.40 -1.50 14.91
CA PRO A 57 34.50 -1.48 13.45
C PRO A 57 33.95 -2.77 12.82
N PRO A 58 33.35 -2.70 11.60
CA PRO A 58 33.33 -1.53 10.72
C PRO A 58 32.26 -0.44 11.01
N TYR A 59 31.55 -0.47 12.14
CA TYR A 59 30.27 0.25 12.26
C TYR A 59 30.29 1.42 13.24
N SER A 60 30.39 2.65 12.71
CA SER A 60 30.17 3.87 13.49
C SER A 60 28.68 4.05 13.82
N GLY A 61 28.26 3.68 15.04
CA GLY A 61 27.11 4.29 15.72
C GLY A 61 25.71 3.68 15.52
N TYR A 62 25.41 2.94 14.44
CA TYR A 62 24.06 2.39 14.19
C TYR A 62 24.07 0.95 13.63
N PRO A 63 23.58 -0.06 14.38
CA PRO A 63 23.63 -1.47 13.94
C PRO A 63 22.57 -1.84 12.89
N VAL A 64 21.53 -1.03 12.69
CA VAL A 64 20.48 -1.32 11.69
C VAL A 64 20.89 -0.72 10.34
N ILE A 65 21.20 -1.58 9.37
CA ILE A 65 21.54 -1.21 7.99
C ILE A 65 20.27 -0.83 7.23
N SER A 66 19.19 -1.60 7.42
CA SER A 66 17.88 -1.34 6.81
C SER A 66 16.76 -1.84 7.72
N PRO A 67 15.68 -1.07 7.96
CA PRO A 67 15.55 0.37 7.69
C PRO A 67 16.29 1.17 8.77
N ALA A 68 17.17 2.10 8.39
CA ALA A 68 18.02 2.79 9.37
C ALA A 68 17.30 3.87 10.24
N LEU A 69 16.00 4.12 10.04
CA LEU A 69 15.09 4.87 10.94
C LEU A 69 13.67 4.42 10.62
N ILE A 70 12.86 4.17 11.65
CA ILE A 70 11.48 3.73 11.48
C ILE A 70 10.57 4.90 11.77
N ASP A 71 10.00 5.46 10.70
CA ASP A 71 8.84 6.31 10.81
C ASP A 71 7.60 5.41 10.87
N VAL A 72 7.06 5.21 12.08
CA VAL A 72 5.87 4.37 12.33
C VAL A 72 4.67 4.84 11.50
N THR A 73 4.70 6.09 11.02
CA THR A 73 3.60 6.75 10.34
C THR A 73 3.48 6.44 8.85
N GLN A 74 4.51 5.85 8.22
CA GLN A 74 4.59 5.65 6.77
C GLN A 74 4.95 4.22 6.33
N GLY A 75 4.77 3.20 7.19
CA GLY A 75 5.06 1.82 6.83
C GLY A 75 6.57 1.51 6.69
N THR A 76 6.98 0.34 7.13
CA THR A 76 8.38 -0.12 7.04
C THR A 76 8.53 -1.22 6.01
N PRO A 77 9.70 -1.31 5.32
CA PRO A 77 10.10 -2.55 4.68
C PRO A 77 10.09 -3.67 5.72
N ASN A 78 9.49 -4.81 5.39
CA ASN A 78 9.47 -5.97 6.29
C ASN A 78 10.76 -6.80 6.23
N LEU A 79 11.79 -6.30 5.56
CA LEU A 79 13.14 -6.85 5.57
C LEU A 79 14.02 -5.94 6.42
N ILE A 80 14.47 -6.47 7.55
CA ILE A 80 15.35 -5.77 8.48
C ILE A 80 16.74 -6.39 8.36
N LEU A 81 17.72 -5.57 8.01
CA LEU A 81 19.12 -5.95 7.87
C LEU A 81 19.94 -5.24 8.95
N ILE A 82 20.72 -6.02 9.68
CA ILE A 82 21.47 -5.60 10.87
C ILE A 82 22.94 -5.96 10.66
N ALA A 83 23.81 -4.98 10.88
CA ALA A 83 25.24 -5.15 11.08
C ALA A 83 25.47 -5.70 12.49
N GLY A 84 25.86 -6.97 12.59
CA GLY A 84 26.04 -7.67 13.85
C GLY A 84 25.20 -8.93 13.96
N HIS A 85 25.59 -9.79 14.90
CA HIS A 85 24.85 -11.00 15.24
C HIS A 85 23.74 -10.66 16.25
N LEU A 86 22.50 -10.56 15.78
CA LEU A 86 21.34 -10.50 16.65
C LEU A 86 20.77 -11.93 16.82
N PRO A 87 20.79 -12.52 18.03
CA PRO A 87 20.32 -13.89 18.23
C PRO A 87 18.84 -14.07 17.87
N LEU A 88 18.51 -15.20 17.23
CA LEU A 88 17.13 -15.53 16.83
C LEU A 88 16.18 -15.49 18.03
N ASP A 89 16.53 -16.13 19.15
CA ASP A 89 15.65 -16.24 20.32
C ASP A 89 15.33 -14.86 20.91
N LEU A 90 16.32 -13.98 20.96
CA LEU A 90 16.14 -12.60 21.42
C LEU A 90 15.22 -11.83 20.47
N ALA A 91 15.53 -11.85 19.17
CA ALA A 91 14.74 -11.14 18.16
C ALA A 91 13.29 -11.62 18.10
N LYS A 92 13.06 -12.95 18.15
CA LYS A 92 11.72 -13.54 18.16
C LYS A 92 10.96 -13.18 19.44
N THR A 93 11.62 -13.24 20.59
CA THR A 93 11.02 -12.91 21.88
C THR A 93 10.54 -11.45 21.91
N GLU A 94 11.37 -10.51 21.46
CA GLU A 94 10.98 -9.08 21.44
C GLU A 94 9.89 -8.79 20.40
N PHE A 95 9.94 -9.44 19.24
CA PHE A 95 8.86 -9.37 18.25
C PHE A 95 7.52 -9.88 18.81
N ASP A 96 7.53 -11.05 19.46
CA ASP A 96 6.32 -11.65 20.04
C ASP A 96 5.77 -10.82 21.20
N LYS A 97 6.64 -10.23 22.02
CA LYS A 97 6.25 -9.27 23.07
C LYS A 97 5.55 -8.06 22.47
N ALA A 98 6.10 -7.48 21.40
CA ALA A 98 5.51 -6.33 20.72
C ALA A 98 4.12 -6.65 20.16
N TRP A 99 3.97 -7.78 19.47
CA TRP A 99 2.66 -8.21 18.96
C TRP A 99 1.67 -8.52 20.08
N SER A 100 2.09 -9.28 21.09
CA SER A 100 1.26 -9.63 22.24
C SER A 100 0.81 -8.39 23.01
N ALA A 101 1.64 -7.34 23.10
CA ALA A 101 1.27 -6.07 23.71
C ALA A 101 0.08 -5.43 22.98
N ILE A 102 0.11 -5.34 21.65
CA ILE A 102 -1.01 -4.81 20.83
C ILE A 102 -2.28 -5.63 21.04
N ALA A 103 -2.18 -6.95 20.91
CA ALA A 103 -3.34 -7.84 21.00
C ALA A 103 -3.98 -7.79 22.39
N LYS A 104 -3.17 -7.85 23.46
CA LYS A 104 -3.66 -7.74 24.85
C LYS A 104 -4.28 -6.38 25.13
N LEU A 105 -3.71 -5.31 24.60
CA LEU A 105 -4.23 -3.96 24.75
C LEU A 105 -5.63 -3.83 24.12
N CYS A 106 -5.79 -4.29 22.88
CA CYS A 106 -7.09 -4.30 22.21
C CYS A 106 -8.12 -5.18 22.93
N ARG A 107 -7.73 -6.39 23.36
CA ARG A 107 -8.61 -7.29 24.13
C ARG A 107 -9.05 -6.64 25.44
N SER A 108 -8.11 -6.09 26.20
CA SER A 108 -8.39 -5.46 27.49
C SER A 108 -9.29 -4.24 27.33
N ALA A 109 -9.12 -3.46 26.25
CA ALA A 109 -9.98 -2.31 25.95
C ALA A 109 -11.44 -2.71 25.68
N ILE A 110 -11.67 -3.89 25.09
CA ILE A 110 -12.99 -4.52 24.93
C ILE A 110 -13.52 -5.02 26.28
N GLU A 111 -12.71 -5.77 27.02
CA GLU A 111 -13.09 -6.37 28.31
C GLU A 111 -13.41 -5.33 29.39
N GLN A 112 -12.84 -4.12 29.31
CA GLN A 112 -13.13 -3.02 30.24
C GLN A 112 -14.46 -2.31 29.96
N ARG A 113 -14.91 -2.30 28.70
CA ARG A 113 -16.14 -1.59 28.28
C ARG A 113 -17.36 -2.49 28.25
N LEU A 114 -17.16 -3.76 27.91
CA LEU A 114 -18.23 -4.75 27.78
C LEU A 114 -18.16 -5.78 28.91
N LYS A 115 -19.24 -6.55 29.08
CA LYS A 115 -19.35 -7.64 30.07
C LYS A 115 -19.77 -8.94 29.38
N GLY A 116 -19.64 -10.07 30.08
CA GLY A 116 -20.15 -11.36 29.60
C GLY A 116 -19.15 -12.21 28.80
N PHE A 117 -17.86 -12.05 29.04
CA PHE A 117 -16.83 -12.87 28.39
C PHE A 117 -16.71 -14.26 29.02
N ASP A 118 -16.87 -15.30 28.21
CA ASP A 118 -16.42 -16.65 28.58
C ASP A 118 -14.94 -16.79 28.22
N TYR A 119 -14.09 -16.69 29.24
CA TYR A 119 -12.65 -16.77 29.07
C TYR A 119 -12.15 -18.14 28.55
N ARG A 120 -12.99 -19.19 28.56
CA ARG A 120 -12.62 -20.49 27.95
C ARG A 120 -12.44 -20.38 26.44
N TYR A 121 -13.24 -19.54 25.79
CA TYR A 121 -13.25 -19.37 24.35
C TYR A 121 -12.60 -18.05 23.95
N TRP A 122 -13.09 -16.92 24.50
CA TRP A 122 -12.59 -15.59 24.19
C TRP A 122 -11.08 -15.47 24.40
N LYS A 123 -10.58 -15.78 25.60
CA LYS A 123 -9.14 -15.65 25.90
C LYS A 123 -8.30 -16.63 25.07
N ARG A 124 -8.79 -17.86 24.88
CA ARG A 124 -8.09 -18.89 24.10
C ARG A 124 -7.86 -18.43 22.67
N GLU A 125 -8.90 -17.95 21.98
CA GLU A 125 -8.79 -17.50 20.59
C GLU A 125 -7.85 -16.29 20.45
N TRP A 126 -7.98 -15.31 21.34
CA TRP A 126 -7.03 -14.20 21.37
C TRP A 126 -5.60 -14.67 21.63
N SER A 127 -5.38 -15.65 22.51
CA SER A 127 -4.04 -16.22 22.76
C SER A 127 -3.48 -16.99 21.55
N LEU A 128 -4.33 -17.63 20.74
CA LEU A 128 -3.90 -18.25 19.48
C LEU A 128 -3.41 -17.18 18.49
N TRP A 129 -4.16 -16.10 18.32
CA TRP A 129 -3.75 -14.97 17.49
C TRP A 129 -2.51 -14.25 18.05
N GLU A 130 -2.37 -14.14 19.36
CA GLU A 130 -1.13 -13.64 20.01
C GLU A 130 0.10 -14.50 19.66
N SER A 131 -0.07 -15.82 19.47
CA SER A 131 1.05 -16.76 19.32
C SER A 131 1.35 -17.13 17.86
N HIS A 132 0.35 -17.10 16.98
CA HIS A 132 0.42 -17.71 15.65
C HIS A 132 0.01 -16.78 14.50
N ALA A 133 -0.19 -15.48 14.75
CA ALA A 133 -0.52 -14.52 13.68
C ALA A 133 0.61 -14.31 12.66
N TRP A 134 1.86 -14.56 13.05
CA TRP A 134 3.04 -14.19 12.27
C TRP A 134 4.01 -15.36 12.08
N GLU A 135 4.44 -15.55 10.84
CA GLU A 135 5.67 -16.26 10.52
C GLU A 135 6.85 -15.33 10.76
N PHE A 136 7.90 -15.82 11.39
CA PHE A 136 9.13 -15.08 11.66
C PHE A 136 10.33 -15.81 11.07
N PHE A 137 11.13 -15.09 10.30
CA PHE A 137 12.30 -15.62 9.62
C PHE A 137 13.55 -14.83 10.01
N HIS A 138 14.63 -15.56 10.23
CA HIS A 138 15.94 -15.04 10.63
C HIS A 138 17.03 -15.83 9.94
N ALA A 139 18.02 -15.13 9.40
CA ALA A 139 19.23 -15.74 8.91
C ALA A 139 20.43 -14.83 9.13
N THR A 140 21.61 -15.44 9.17
CA THR A 140 22.88 -14.74 9.26
C THR A 140 23.73 -14.97 8.03
N GLY A 141 24.67 -14.08 7.79
CA GLY A 141 25.66 -14.19 6.71
C GLY A 141 26.93 -13.44 7.07
N ASP A 142 28.01 -13.75 6.36
CA ASP A 142 29.29 -13.03 6.42
C ASP A 142 29.30 -11.74 5.59
N THR A 143 28.31 -11.56 4.71
CA THR A 143 28.00 -10.30 4.03
C THR A 143 26.50 -9.98 4.16
N PRO A 144 26.09 -8.72 3.94
CA PRO A 144 24.67 -8.34 3.85
C PRO A 144 23.87 -9.20 2.87
N GLU A 145 24.46 -9.48 1.70
CA GLU A 145 23.85 -10.26 0.61
C GLU A 145 23.73 -11.72 0.99
N ALA A 146 24.74 -12.28 1.65
CA ALA A 146 24.70 -13.66 2.15
C ALA A 146 23.58 -13.80 3.19
N ALA A 147 23.45 -12.85 4.13
CA ALA A 147 22.38 -12.86 5.12
C ALA A 147 20.99 -12.77 4.47
N ARG A 148 20.81 -11.87 3.49
CA ARG A 148 19.56 -11.74 2.72
C ARG A 148 19.23 -13.01 1.93
N ARG A 149 20.20 -13.59 1.22
CA ARG A 149 20.00 -14.83 0.45
C ARG A 149 19.58 -15.97 1.36
N ASN A 150 20.30 -16.18 2.46
CA ASN A 150 20.00 -17.23 3.45
C ASN A 150 18.61 -17.02 4.06
N LEU A 151 18.20 -15.77 4.29
CA LEU A 151 16.86 -15.43 4.78
C LEU A 151 15.79 -15.82 3.75
N PHE A 152 15.97 -15.47 2.48
CA PHE A 152 15.01 -15.81 1.42
C PHE A 152 14.91 -17.32 1.20
N GLU A 153 16.01 -18.06 1.30
CA GLU A 153 16.01 -19.52 1.27
C GLU A 153 15.20 -20.11 2.42
N LYS A 154 15.40 -19.63 3.66
CA LYS A 154 14.54 -20.02 4.79
C LYS A 154 13.08 -19.61 4.61
N LYS A 155 12.82 -18.44 4.05
CA LYS A 155 11.45 -17.97 3.79
C LYS A 155 10.69 -18.89 2.82
N ARG A 156 11.39 -19.57 1.91
CA ARG A 156 10.79 -20.54 0.97
C ARG A 156 10.24 -21.78 1.65
N SER A 157 10.82 -22.22 2.78
CA SER A 157 10.30 -23.41 3.49
C SER A 157 8.91 -23.16 4.08
N ARG A 158 8.52 -21.88 4.25
CA ARG A 158 7.39 -21.42 5.05
C ARG A 158 7.47 -21.93 6.50
N ASN A 159 6.80 -21.25 7.41
CA ASN A 159 6.71 -21.65 8.81
C ASN A 159 5.33 -21.29 9.38
N TRP A 160 4.28 -21.60 8.62
CA TRP A 160 2.92 -21.21 8.98
C TRP A 160 2.28 -22.21 9.94
N THR A 161 1.60 -21.70 10.95
CA THR A 161 0.70 -22.47 11.81
C THR A 161 -0.71 -21.96 11.56
N GLY A 162 -1.58 -22.81 11.01
CA GLY A 162 -2.98 -22.46 10.79
C GLY A 162 -3.75 -22.41 12.10
N ILE A 163 -4.45 -21.30 12.37
CA ILE A 163 -5.41 -21.23 13.48
C ILE A 163 -6.72 -21.83 12.97
N ASN A 164 -7.08 -23.01 13.46
CA ASN A 164 -8.37 -23.63 13.14
C ASN A 164 -9.50 -22.89 13.84
N TRP A 165 -10.60 -22.67 13.11
CA TRP A 165 -11.78 -22.02 13.64
C TRP A 165 -13.06 -22.66 13.10
N SER A 166 -14.19 -22.31 13.71
CA SER A 166 -15.54 -22.74 13.40
C SER A 166 -16.52 -21.58 13.61
N GLY A 167 -17.65 -21.61 12.90
CA GLY A 167 -18.65 -20.55 12.96
C GLY A 167 -18.72 -19.76 11.67
N GLU A 168 -19.41 -18.62 11.73
CA GLU A 168 -19.58 -17.73 10.58
C GLU A 168 -18.30 -16.93 10.32
N SER A 169 -18.02 -16.71 9.04
CA SER A 169 -16.82 -15.98 8.58
C SER A 169 -17.01 -14.48 8.71
N SER A 170 -15.92 -13.73 8.92
CA SER A 170 -16.00 -12.28 9.00
C SER A 170 -16.54 -11.64 7.73
N THR A 171 -17.31 -10.56 7.87
CA THR A 171 -17.90 -9.84 6.73
C THR A 171 -16.88 -9.00 5.96
N LEU A 172 -15.65 -8.88 6.47
CA LEU A 172 -14.60 -8.07 5.86
C LEU A 172 -13.71 -8.88 4.91
N SER A 173 -13.04 -9.92 5.40
CA SER A 173 -12.20 -10.79 4.56
C SER A 173 -12.82 -12.14 4.22
N GLY A 174 -13.78 -12.62 5.02
CA GLY A 174 -14.33 -13.97 4.89
C GLY A 174 -13.33 -15.08 5.20
N ALA A 175 -12.15 -14.75 5.71
CA ALA A 175 -11.05 -15.71 5.87
C ALA A 175 -10.99 -16.33 7.27
N ASP A 176 -11.57 -15.66 8.26
CA ASP A 176 -11.42 -15.97 9.68
C ASP A 176 -12.79 -15.84 10.38
N THR A 177 -13.00 -16.57 11.49
CA THR A 177 -14.26 -16.53 12.26
C THR A 177 -14.55 -15.13 12.80
N ILE A 178 -15.83 -14.77 12.91
CA ILE A 178 -16.27 -13.55 13.58
C ILE A 178 -15.82 -13.58 15.04
N ALA A 179 -15.20 -12.49 15.49
CA ALA A 179 -14.84 -12.30 16.87
C ALA A 179 -16.06 -11.88 17.69
N TYR A 180 -16.42 -12.71 18.66
CA TYR A 180 -17.42 -12.44 19.69
C TYR A 180 -17.14 -13.36 20.90
N PRO A 181 -17.72 -13.13 22.09
CA PRO A 181 -17.38 -13.89 23.30
C PRO A 181 -17.52 -15.42 23.19
N GLY A 182 -18.46 -15.91 22.38
CA GLY A 182 -18.71 -17.35 22.17
C GLY A 182 -18.03 -17.97 20.95
N MET A 183 -17.09 -17.27 20.31
CA MET A 183 -16.41 -17.80 19.12
C MET A 183 -15.73 -19.15 19.40
N ASN A 184 -15.78 -20.07 18.44
CA ASN A 184 -15.23 -21.43 18.59
C ASN A 184 -15.78 -22.24 19.79
N GLU A 185 -16.97 -21.90 20.30
CA GLU A 185 -17.65 -22.74 21.28
C GLU A 185 -17.90 -24.15 20.72
N ILE A 186 -17.36 -25.15 21.43
CA ILE A 186 -17.48 -26.56 21.05
C ILE A 186 -18.92 -27.00 21.32
N SER A 187 -19.73 -27.05 20.26
CA SER A 187 -21.11 -27.50 20.31
C SER A 187 -21.41 -28.42 19.14
N ASN A 188 -22.32 -29.38 19.37
CA ASN A 188 -22.74 -30.31 18.33
C ASN A 188 -23.41 -29.50 17.19
N PRO A 189 -22.93 -29.61 15.94
CA PRO A 189 -23.50 -28.86 14.81
C PRO A 189 -25.01 -29.05 14.64
N LYS A 190 -25.55 -30.23 15.02
CA LYS A 190 -26.99 -30.53 14.94
C LYS A 190 -27.83 -29.86 16.05
N GLN A 191 -27.19 -29.40 17.11
CA GLN A 191 -27.83 -28.77 18.27
C GLN A 191 -27.53 -27.27 18.33
N ARG A 192 -26.76 -26.72 17.37
CA ARG A 192 -26.47 -25.29 17.30
C ARG A 192 -27.72 -24.53 16.87
N ASN A 193 -28.16 -23.60 17.72
CA ASN A 193 -29.16 -22.61 17.37
C ASN A 193 -28.49 -21.42 16.68
N ILE A 194 -28.46 -21.42 15.35
CA ILE A 194 -27.79 -20.39 14.54
C ILE A 194 -28.39 -19.00 14.84
N ARG A 195 -29.71 -18.90 14.99
CA ARG A 195 -30.38 -17.62 15.28
C ARG A 195 -29.91 -17.00 16.59
N GLU A 196 -29.75 -17.82 17.63
CA GLU A 196 -29.25 -17.35 18.92
C GLU A 196 -27.79 -16.88 18.85
N ILE A 197 -26.97 -17.53 18.03
CA ILE A 197 -25.59 -17.10 17.78
C ILE A 197 -25.57 -15.77 17.03
N ASP A 198 -26.37 -15.64 15.97
CA ASP A 198 -26.49 -14.40 15.20
C ASP A 198 -26.96 -13.22 16.07
N ASP A 199 -27.94 -13.46 16.95
CA ASP A 199 -28.43 -12.45 17.89
C ASP A 199 -27.34 -12.02 18.89
N LYS A 200 -26.55 -12.97 19.41
CA LYS A 200 -25.39 -12.68 20.27
C LYS A 200 -24.31 -11.89 19.53
N ILE A 201 -24.03 -12.24 18.27
CA ILE A 201 -23.06 -11.50 17.44
C ILE A 201 -23.56 -10.07 17.20
N ARG A 202 -24.82 -9.90 16.75
CA ARG A 202 -25.42 -8.57 16.52
C ARG A 202 -25.39 -7.73 17.78
N GLN A 203 -25.78 -8.29 18.92
CA GLN A 203 -25.75 -7.59 20.20
C GLN A 203 -24.31 -7.16 20.57
N PHE A 204 -23.33 -8.03 20.36
CA PHE A 204 -21.93 -7.69 20.63
C PHE A 204 -21.44 -6.54 19.74
N TYR A 205 -21.73 -6.58 18.43
CA TYR A 205 -21.31 -5.52 17.51
C TYR A 205 -22.06 -4.20 17.71
N GLN A 206 -23.33 -4.25 18.13
CA GLN A 206 -24.07 -3.07 18.60
C GLN A 206 -23.39 -2.41 19.80
N GLN A 207 -22.96 -3.22 20.78
CA GLN A 207 -22.26 -2.72 21.95
C GLN A 207 -20.88 -2.15 21.60
N LEU A 208 -20.13 -2.79 20.71
CA LEU A 208 -18.86 -2.26 20.19
C LEU A 208 -19.09 -0.91 19.49
N SER A 209 -20.11 -0.83 18.63
CA SER A 209 -20.46 0.39 17.91
C SER A 209 -20.87 1.52 18.86
N GLN A 210 -21.62 1.23 19.93
CA GLN A 210 -21.94 2.22 20.97
C GLN A 210 -20.70 2.72 21.73
N CYS A 211 -19.69 1.86 21.92
CA CYS A 211 -18.47 2.22 22.66
C CYS A 211 -17.50 3.11 21.87
N TRP A 212 -17.37 2.90 20.55
CA TRP A 212 -16.36 3.58 19.72
C TRP A 212 -16.95 4.35 18.53
N GLY A 213 -18.26 4.25 18.30
CA GLY A 213 -18.97 4.84 17.16
C GLY A 213 -18.91 3.98 15.89
N GLU A 214 -19.96 4.07 15.09
CA GLU A 214 -20.15 3.37 13.80
C GLU A 214 -18.98 3.56 12.83
N SER A 215 -18.42 4.77 12.79
CA SER A 215 -17.21 5.10 12.05
C SER A 215 -15.93 4.30 12.37
N ILE A 216 -15.87 3.68 13.56
CA ILE A 216 -14.77 2.81 13.98
C ILE A 216 -15.20 1.36 13.79
N ILE A 217 -16.34 1.00 14.36
CA ILE A 217 -16.95 -0.34 14.25
C ILE A 217 -18.43 -0.14 13.95
N ASP A 218 -18.82 -0.48 12.73
CA ASP A 218 -20.22 -0.54 12.30
C ASP A 218 -20.85 -1.84 12.83
N GLU A 219 -22.09 -1.78 13.32
CA GLU A 219 -22.80 -2.95 13.86
C GLU A 219 -23.00 -4.09 12.83
N ARG A 220 -22.93 -3.75 11.54
CA ARG A 220 -23.03 -4.68 10.40
C ARG A 220 -21.67 -5.26 9.98
N GLU A 221 -20.57 -4.65 10.42
CA GLU A 221 -19.21 -5.14 10.18
C GLU A 221 -18.84 -6.17 11.24
N GLN A 222 -19.16 -7.44 10.99
CA GLN A 222 -18.81 -8.55 11.88
C GLN A 222 -17.38 -9.02 11.57
N LEU A 223 -16.42 -8.50 12.33
CA LEU A 223 -14.98 -8.61 12.10
C LEU A 223 -14.36 -9.84 12.77
N SER A 224 -13.24 -10.34 12.24
CA SER A 224 -12.40 -11.33 12.93
C SER A 224 -11.48 -10.66 13.97
N VAL A 225 -10.78 -11.45 14.80
CA VAL A 225 -9.82 -10.94 15.79
C VAL A 225 -8.76 -10.02 15.18
N PRO A 226 -8.02 -10.40 14.12
CA PRO A 226 -7.03 -9.51 13.52
C PRO A 226 -7.65 -8.24 12.91
N GLU A 227 -8.88 -8.33 12.39
CA GLU A 227 -9.60 -7.17 11.83
C GLU A 227 -10.05 -6.19 12.94
N LEU A 228 -10.55 -6.71 14.07
CA LEU A 228 -10.83 -5.89 15.26
C LEU A 228 -9.57 -5.21 15.78
N ILE A 229 -8.43 -5.92 15.85
CA ILE A 229 -7.16 -5.33 16.27
C ILE A 229 -6.81 -4.16 15.34
N LYS A 230 -6.89 -4.33 14.01
CA LYS A 230 -6.61 -3.26 13.04
C LYS A 230 -7.51 -2.03 13.23
N ARG A 231 -8.78 -2.21 13.62
CA ARG A 231 -9.67 -1.08 13.93
C ARG A 231 -9.29 -0.38 15.23
N LEU A 232 -9.08 -1.16 16.29
CA LEU A 232 -8.85 -0.63 17.63
C LEU A 232 -7.50 0.07 17.79
N VAL A 233 -6.45 -0.36 17.07
CA VAL A 233 -5.16 0.35 17.05
C VAL A 233 -5.23 1.75 16.43
N THR A 234 -6.37 2.15 15.87
CA THR A 234 -6.57 3.51 15.35
C THR A 234 -7.28 4.44 16.34
N VAL A 235 -7.60 3.92 17.54
CA VAL A 235 -8.24 4.68 18.62
C VAL A 235 -7.15 5.18 19.57
N ASP A 236 -6.99 6.49 19.68
CA ASP A 236 -5.90 7.13 20.44
C ASP A 236 -5.85 6.65 21.90
N ASP A 237 -7.00 6.54 22.57
CA ASP A 237 -7.08 6.10 23.96
C ASP A 237 -6.57 4.67 24.16
N ILE A 238 -6.60 3.85 23.10
CA ILE A 238 -6.07 2.49 23.12
C ILE A 238 -4.56 2.54 22.90
N THR A 239 -4.05 3.29 21.92
CA THR A 239 -2.62 3.25 21.55
C THR A 239 -1.70 4.16 22.38
N ARG A 240 -2.23 5.13 23.14
CA ARG A 240 -1.42 6.05 23.98
C ARG A 240 -0.51 5.34 24.99
N SER A 241 -0.84 4.11 25.38
CA SER A 241 -0.03 3.33 26.34
C SER A 241 1.10 2.53 25.68
N LEU A 242 1.21 2.52 24.35
CA LEU A 242 2.32 1.86 23.66
C LEU A 242 3.58 2.76 23.70
N PRO A 243 4.72 2.26 24.19
CA PRO A 243 5.94 3.05 24.31
C PRO A 243 6.51 3.44 22.93
N ASN A 244 7.17 4.61 22.87
CA ASN A 244 7.97 5.10 21.74
C ASN A 244 7.23 5.26 20.40
N ILE A 245 5.96 5.68 20.42
CA ILE A 245 5.24 6.00 19.19
C ILE A 245 4.64 7.40 19.28
N GLU A 246 5.14 8.32 18.46
CA GLU A 246 4.36 9.52 18.12
C GLU A 246 3.15 9.07 17.29
N THR A 247 1.96 9.01 17.90
CA THR A 247 0.71 9.00 17.12
C THR A 247 0.73 10.23 16.22
N PRO A 248 0.78 10.09 14.89
CA PRO A 248 0.98 11.22 14.01
C PRO A 248 -0.12 12.28 14.24
N GLY A 249 0.25 13.55 14.39
CA GLY A 249 -0.69 14.66 14.62
C GLY A 249 -1.80 14.79 13.56
N SER A 250 -1.67 14.13 12.40
CA SER A 250 -2.74 14.00 11.41
C SER A 250 -3.97 13.22 11.92
N PHE A 251 -3.84 12.41 12.97
CA PHE A 251 -4.94 11.66 13.57
C PHE A 251 -5.85 12.53 14.44
N GLN A 252 -5.29 13.55 15.10
CA GLN A 252 -6.11 14.55 15.80
C GLN A 252 -7.07 15.26 14.85
N ARG A 253 -6.76 15.37 13.55
CA ARG A 253 -7.67 15.97 12.55
C ARG A 253 -8.75 15.01 12.04
N LEU A 254 -8.53 13.70 12.06
CA LEU A 254 -9.56 12.68 11.78
C LEU A 254 -10.53 12.48 12.96
N ASN A 255 -10.02 12.59 14.19
CA ASN A 255 -10.83 12.50 15.41
C ASN A 255 -11.58 13.82 15.71
N ARG A 256 -11.03 14.99 15.36
CA ARG A 256 -11.69 16.30 15.52
C ARG A 256 -12.65 16.70 14.39
N TRP A 257 -12.80 15.87 13.36
CA TRP A 257 -13.79 16.12 12.30
C TRP A 257 -15.22 15.68 12.67
N LYS A 258 -15.43 15.12 13.87
CA LYS A 258 -16.70 14.51 14.31
C LYS A 258 -17.52 15.32 15.31
N ASP A 259 -17.12 16.54 15.65
CA ASP A 259 -17.97 17.43 16.47
C ASP A 259 -19.09 18.10 15.65
N GLN A 260 -19.43 17.56 14.47
CA GLN A 260 -20.62 17.91 13.72
C GLN A 260 -21.40 16.62 13.46
N THR A 261 -22.53 16.52 14.15
CA THR A 261 -23.72 15.68 13.96
C THR A 261 -23.60 14.27 13.33
N PRO A 262 -24.26 13.25 13.91
CA PRO A 262 -24.27 11.87 13.39
C PRO A 262 -24.68 11.70 11.91
N GLU A 263 -25.36 12.68 11.32
CA GLU A 263 -25.83 12.67 9.94
C GLU A 263 -24.73 12.96 8.89
N ASP A 264 -23.55 13.43 9.31
CA ASP A 264 -22.47 13.86 8.41
C ASP A 264 -21.37 12.81 8.21
N VAL A 265 -21.31 11.77 9.05
CA VAL A 265 -20.22 10.78 9.02
C VAL A 265 -20.35 9.81 7.84
N ASP A 266 -21.57 9.41 7.49
CA ASP A 266 -21.87 8.68 6.26
C ASP A 266 -21.86 9.59 5.02
N ARG A 267 -22.03 10.91 5.19
CA ARG A 267 -21.92 11.88 4.10
C ARG A 267 -20.49 12.26 3.76
N ALA A 268 -19.52 12.15 4.68
CA ALA A 268 -18.12 12.55 4.46
C ALA A 268 -17.28 11.52 3.67
N GLU A 269 -17.71 10.25 3.62
CA GLU A 269 -17.38 9.31 2.53
C GLU A 269 -18.17 9.68 1.24
N ALA A 270 -18.31 10.98 0.99
CA ALA A 270 -19.03 11.54 -0.13
C ALA A 270 -18.57 10.91 -1.44
N LYS A 271 -19.55 10.55 -2.28
CA LYS A 271 -19.50 9.97 -3.62
C LYS A 271 -18.55 10.71 -4.59
N ARG A 272 -17.23 10.69 -4.34
CA ARG A 272 -16.21 11.35 -5.16
C ARG A 272 -15.20 10.36 -5.72
N TRP A 273 -14.69 10.67 -6.91
CA TRP A 273 -13.56 9.94 -7.47
C TRP A 273 -12.30 10.21 -6.66
N THR A 274 -11.41 9.22 -6.58
CA THR A 274 -10.14 9.32 -5.85
C THR A 274 -9.00 8.76 -6.70
N GLY A 275 -7.81 9.35 -6.58
CA GLY A 275 -6.63 8.94 -7.33
C GLY A 275 -5.67 8.15 -6.48
N TRP A 276 -5.55 6.84 -6.70
CA TRP A 276 -4.65 5.99 -5.93
C TRP A 276 -3.37 5.76 -6.71
N PHE A 277 -2.22 5.76 -6.05
CA PHE A 277 -0.96 5.43 -6.69
C PHE A 277 -0.18 4.45 -5.84
N LEU A 278 0.38 3.44 -6.49
CA LEU A 278 1.28 2.47 -5.92
C LEU A 278 2.51 2.39 -6.80
N GLY A 279 3.69 2.47 -6.19
CA GLY A 279 4.95 2.37 -6.92
C GLY A 279 6.00 1.56 -6.20
N ASP A 280 6.93 1.07 -6.99
CA ASP A 280 8.13 0.37 -6.57
C ASP A 280 9.32 0.79 -7.45
N GLY A 281 10.51 0.82 -6.85
CA GLY A 281 11.75 1.12 -7.54
C GLY A 281 12.16 -0.03 -8.47
N ASP A 282 12.59 0.31 -9.68
CA ASP A 282 12.96 -0.68 -10.67
C ASP A 282 14.36 -1.23 -10.41
N ARG A 283 14.42 -2.56 -10.21
CA ARG A 283 15.69 -3.31 -10.07
C ARG A 283 16.57 -2.78 -8.94
N VAL A 284 15.98 -2.27 -7.87
CA VAL A 284 16.73 -1.78 -6.69
C VAL A 284 17.64 -2.85 -6.11
N SER A 285 17.17 -4.10 -6.09
CA SER A 285 17.99 -5.25 -5.65
C SER A 285 19.22 -5.47 -6.53
N ASP A 286 19.13 -5.25 -7.84
CA ASP A 286 20.28 -5.39 -8.75
C ASP A 286 21.24 -4.21 -8.57
N TYR A 287 20.70 -3.00 -8.39
CA TYR A 287 21.49 -1.81 -8.11
C TYR A 287 22.29 -1.94 -6.81
N LEU A 288 21.65 -2.41 -5.73
CA LEU A 288 22.31 -2.65 -4.45
C LEU A 288 23.51 -3.60 -4.55
N ARG A 289 23.47 -4.60 -5.44
CA ARG A 289 24.60 -5.54 -5.65
C ARG A 289 25.83 -4.88 -6.27
N THR A 290 25.67 -3.72 -6.90
CA THR A 290 26.77 -2.97 -7.51
C THR A 290 27.47 -2.03 -6.52
N LEU A 291 26.86 -1.81 -5.34
CA LEU A 291 27.32 -0.86 -4.34
C LEU A 291 28.15 -1.54 -3.26
N THR A 292 29.17 -0.83 -2.78
CA THR A 292 29.88 -1.17 -1.53
C THR A 292 28.96 -1.01 -0.32
N GLU A 293 29.34 -1.58 0.82
CA GLU A 293 28.54 -1.53 2.05
C GLU A 293 28.24 -0.08 2.51
N VAL A 294 29.22 0.82 2.41
CA VAL A 294 29.04 2.24 2.74
C VAL A 294 28.05 2.91 1.78
N GLU A 295 28.13 2.58 0.49
CA GLU A 295 27.21 3.11 -0.52
C GLU A 295 25.78 2.57 -0.35
N GLN A 296 25.63 1.29 0.03
CA GLN A 296 24.31 0.73 0.37
C GLN A 296 23.66 1.44 1.57
N HIS A 297 24.47 1.82 2.57
CA HIS A 297 23.98 2.60 3.70
C HIS A 297 23.51 4.00 3.26
N ASN A 298 24.31 4.69 2.44
CA ASN A 298 23.96 6.01 1.90
C ASN A 298 22.72 5.96 1.01
N PHE A 299 22.60 4.94 0.17
CA PHE A 299 21.40 4.70 -0.65
C PHE A 299 20.16 4.51 0.23
N SER A 300 20.26 3.63 1.23
CA SER A 300 19.16 3.37 2.17
C SER A 300 18.80 4.61 2.98
N ALA A 301 19.75 5.50 3.27
CA ALA A 301 19.48 6.80 3.90
C ALA A 301 18.73 7.76 2.97
N ALA A 302 19.18 7.89 1.72
CA ALA A 302 18.53 8.77 0.76
C ALA A 302 17.09 8.33 0.43
N MET A 303 16.85 7.04 0.23
CA MET A 303 15.49 6.51 -0.01
C MET A 303 14.55 6.76 1.17
N ARG A 304 15.05 6.72 2.40
CA ARG A 304 14.26 7.10 3.58
C ARG A 304 13.94 8.58 3.60
N THR A 305 14.93 9.44 3.42
CA THR A 305 14.73 10.90 3.35
C THR A 305 13.72 11.24 2.26
N TRP A 306 13.82 10.57 1.11
CA TRP A 306 12.86 10.68 0.02
C TRP A 306 11.45 10.30 0.48
N GLY A 307 11.26 9.10 1.06
CA GLY A 307 9.96 8.63 1.54
C GLY A 307 9.31 9.59 2.55
N THR A 308 10.07 10.02 3.56
CA THR A 308 9.58 11.01 4.54
C THR A 308 9.22 12.35 3.89
N SER A 309 9.96 12.76 2.85
CA SER A 309 9.69 13.98 2.10
C SER A 309 8.53 13.87 1.10
N LEU A 310 8.12 12.66 0.70
CA LEU A 310 7.09 12.45 -0.34
C LEU A 310 5.75 13.07 0.06
N LYS A 311 5.37 12.96 1.34
CA LYS A 311 4.20 13.66 1.89
C LYS A 311 4.27 15.16 1.63
N ASN A 312 5.47 15.73 1.64
CA ASN A 312 5.69 17.15 1.39
C ASN A 312 5.55 17.56 -0.08
N GLN A 313 5.59 16.59 -0.99
CA GLN A 313 5.51 16.77 -2.44
C GLN A 313 4.10 16.51 -3.00
N LEU A 314 3.13 16.09 -2.17
CA LEU A 314 1.73 15.95 -2.59
C LEU A 314 1.15 17.29 -3.06
N PRO A 315 0.21 17.28 -4.02
CA PRO A 315 -0.43 18.50 -4.50
C PRO A 315 -1.11 19.24 -3.34
N SER A 316 -1.20 20.57 -3.41
CA SER A 316 -1.79 21.37 -2.34
C SER A 316 -2.36 22.69 -2.85
N THR A 317 -3.58 23.02 -2.41
CA THR A 317 -4.18 24.37 -2.52
C THR A 317 -3.99 25.15 -1.22
N ARG A 318 -4.58 24.64 -0.14
CA ARG A 318 -4.53 25.15 1.24
C ARG A 318 -4.06 24.06 2.21
N ILE A 319 -4.64 22.88 2.04
CA ILE A 319 -4.25 21.63 2.70
C ILE A 319 -3.72 20.70 1.59
N ARG A 320 -2.95 19.68 1.98
CA ARG A 320 -2.46 18.68 1.03
C ARG A 320 -3.63 17.88 0.46
N ASP A 321 -3.69 17.79 -0.87
CA ASP A 321 -4.70 17.10 -1.68
C ASP A 321 -4.40 15.61 -1.77
N GLY A 322 -4.35 14.96 -0.60
CA GLY A 322 -4.11 13.53 -0.50
C GLY A 322 -3.32 13.13 0.73
N ARG A 323 -2.93 11.87 0.75
CA ARG A 323 -2.23 11.23 1.86
C ARG A 323 -1.32 10.10 1.36
N ILE A 324 -0.11 10.04 1.92
CA ILE A 324 0.75 8.87 1.85
C ILE A 324 0.28 7.86 2.90
N ILE A 325 -0.01 6.64 2.46
CA ILE A 325 -0.38 5.51 3.31
C ILE A 325 0.89 4.84 3.80
N TYR A 326 1.78 4.51 2.87
CA TYR A 326 3.13 4.07 3.20
C TYR A 326 4.15 4.57 2.15
N ALA A 327 5.38 4.81 2.57
CA ALA A 327 6.54 5.13 1.75
C ALA A 327 7.79 4.65 2.49
N GLY A 328 8.16 3.40 2.23
CA GLY A 328 9.21 2.70 2.98
C GLY A 328 10.27 2.16 2.04
N GLY A 329 11.35 2.92 1.86
CA GLY A 329 12.40 2.57 0.90
C GLY A 329 11.99 2.93 -0.53
N ASP A 330 11.97 1.94 -1.41
CA ASP A 330 11.61 2.03 -2.83
C ASP A 330 10.12 1.81 -3.10
N ASP A 331 9.40 1.12 -2.20
CA ASP A 331 7.95 0.91 -2.30
C ASP A 331 7.15 2.04 -1.63
N PHE A 332 6.08 2.49 -2.28
CA PHE A 332 5.15 3.49 -1.74
C PHE A 332 3.71 3.33 -2.23
N LEU A 333 2.77 3.84 -1.43
CA LEU A 333 1.34 3.89 -1.70
C LEU A 333 0.75 5.18 -1.15
N GLY A 334 -0.04 5.86 -1.97
CA GLY A 334 -0.81 7.01 -1.55
C GLY A 334 -2.16 7.11 -2.25
N VAL A 335 -2.94 8.07 -1.77
CA VAL A 335 -4.25 8.41 -2.32
C VAL A 335 -4.36 9.93 -2.42
N LEU A 336 -4.87 10.41 -3.55
CA LEU A 336 -5.09 11.80 -3.91
C LEU A 336 -6.59 12.09 -3.82
N TYR A 337 -6.93 13.13 -3.06
CA TYR A 337 -8.30 13.61 -2.88
C TYR A 337 -8.25 15.02 -2.31
N ARG A 338 -9.24 15.85 -2.65
CA ARG A 338 -9.42 17.18 -2.05
C ARG A 338 -10.68 17.18 -1.19
N ASN A 339 -10.55 17.76 0.00
CA ASN A 339 -11.65 17.89 0.96
C ASN A 339 -12.32 19.25 0.86
N GLU A 340 -13.58 19.29 1.29
CA GLU A 340 -14.31 20.54 1.48
C GLU A 340 -13.55 21.51 2.40
N PRO A 341 -13.67 22.83 2.19
CA PRO A 341 -14.61 23.50 1.26
C PRO A 341 -14.12 23.60 -0.19
N ASP A 342 -12.93 23.10 -0.51
CA ASP A 342 -12.38 23.22 -1.86
C ASP A 342 -13.05 22.19 -2.82
N PRO A 343 -13.15 22.51 -4.13
CA PRO A 343 -13.72 21.59 -5.12
C PRO A 343 -12.96 20.26 -5.16
N ALA A 344 -13.69 19.15 -5.36
CA ALA A 344 -13.10 17.82 -5.46
C ALA A 344 -11.92 17.79 -6.46
N LEU A 345 -10.84 17.11 -6.07
CA LEU A 345 -9.67 16.96 -6.92
C LEU A 345 -10.08 16.29 -8.24
N THR A 346 -9.64 16.86 -9.34
CA THR A 346 -9.93 16.31 -10.67
C THR A 346 -8.86 15.32 -11.12
N ALA A 347 -9.21 14.48 -12.09
CA ALA A 347 -8.25 13.59 -12.75
C ALA A 347 -7.10 14.39 -13.40
N TRP A 348 -7.41 15.52 -14.02
CA TRP A 348 -6.43 16.43 -14.62
C TRP A 348 -5.43 16.96 -13.59
N GLU A 349 -5.89 17.44 -12.42
CA GLU A 349 -4.98 17.91 -11.36
C GLU A 349 -4.11 16.78 -10.82
N SER A 350 -4.65 15.55 -10.74
CA SER A 350 -3.86 14.37 -10.37
C SER A 350 -2.78 14.07 -11.42
N LEU A 351 -3.09 14.18 -12.71
CA LEU A 351 -2.12 14.04 -13.80
C LEU A 351 -1.03 15.11 -13.73
N GLN A 352 -1.38 16.37 -13.44
CA GLN A 352 -0.39 17.44 -13.30
C GLN A 352 0.64 17.14 -12.21
N TRP A 353 0.22 16.54 -11.09
CA TRP A 353 1.16 16.06 -10.08
C TRP A 353 1.99 14.88 -10.59
N LEU A 354 1.40 13.94 -11.33
CA LEU A 354 2.14 12.81 -11.91
C LEU A 354 3.21 13.26 -12.92
N TYR A 355 3.02 14.39 -13.62
CA TYR A 355 4.04 14.95 -14.51
C TYR A 355 5.31 15.37 -13.75
N THR A 356 5.18 15.82 -12.50
CA THR A 356 6.34 16.21 -11.68
C THR A 356 6.97 15.01 -10.95
N PHE A 357 6.29 13.85 -10.95
CA PHE A 357 6.73 12.67 -10.22
C PHE A 357 8.15 12.19 -10.60
N PRO A 358 8.56 12.14 -11.88
CA PRO A 358 9.95 11.76 -12.22
C PRO A 358 11.00 12.66 -11.54
N THR A 359 10.74 13.96 -11.42
CA THR A 359 11.60 14.88 -10.69
C THR A 359 11.58 14.63 -9.18
N ILE A 360 10.39 14.35 -8.62
CA ILE A 360 10.22 13.98 -7.21
C ILE A 360 11.02 12.69 -6.92
N TRP A 361 10.91 11.67 -7.76
CA TRP A 361 11.65 10.42 -7.62
C TRP A 361 13.16 10.67 -7.68
N ASN A 362 13.64 11.35 -8.73
CA ASN A 362 15.07 11.60 -8.92
C ASN A 362 15.73 12.45 -7.82
N SER A 363 14.96 13.05 -6.91
CA SER A 363 15.51 13.81 -5.79
C SER A 363 16.26 12.96 -4.76
N HIS A 364 16.16 11.62 -4.81
CA HIS A 364 17.01 10.74 -3.99
C HIS A 364 18.47 10.69 -4.47
N GLY A 365 18.73 11.07 -5.73
CA GLY A 365 20.08 11.25 -6.28
C GLY A 365 20.76 9.99 -6.84
N TYR A 366 20.05 8.88 -6.98
CA TYR A 366 20.58 7.61 -7.50
C TYR A 366 20.03 7.27 -8.90
N PRO A 367 20.76 6.49 -9.72
CA PRO A 367 20.35 6.14 -11.08
C PRO A 367 19.38 4.93 -11.09
N ILE A 368 18.28 5.02 -10.34
CA ILE A 368 17.21 4.02 -10.32
C ILE A 368 15.90 4.66 -10.77
N THR A 369 15.11 3.95 -11.56
CA THR A 369 13.78 4.39 -12.03
C THR A 369 12.68 3.84 -11.13
N ALA A 370 11.43 4.27 -11.34
CA ALA A 370 10.27 3.71 -10.65
C ALA A 370 9.17 3.35 -11.64
N SER A 371 8.48 2.25 -11.34
CA SER A 371 7.25 1.86 -12.03
C SER A 371 6.04 2.13 -11.13
N ILE A 372 5.02 2.79 -11.66
CA ILE A 372 3.82 3.17 -10.90
C ILE A 372 2.54 2.64 -11.55
N GLY A 373 1.63 2.11 -10.73
CA GLY A 373 0.22 1.96 -11.04
C GLY A 373 -0.58 3.09 -10.43
N PHE A 374 -1.25 3.90 -11.26
CA PHE A 374 -2.19 4.93 -10.82
C PHE A 374 -3.61 4.53 -11.21
N VAL A 375 -4.53 4.54 -10.24
CA VAL A 375 -5.94 4.20 -10.42
C VAL A 375 -6.81 5.39 -10.08
N TRP A 376 -7.48 5.95 -11.08
CA TRP A 376 -8.60 6.87 -10.87
C TRP A 376 -9.86 6.06 -10.59
N ALA A 377 -10.28 6.01 -9.33
CA ALA A 377 -11.32 5.11 -8.84
C ALA A 377 -12.65 5.84 -8.58
N ALA A 378 -13.74 5.25 -9.04
CA ALA A 378 -15.09 5.72 -8.79
C ALA A 378 -15.51 5.52 -7.31
N PRO A 379 -16.48 6.30 -6.79
CA PRO A 379 -16.71 6.41 -5.36
C PRO A 379 -17.21 5.14 -4.64
N ASN A 380 -17.89 4.25 -5.36
CA ASN A 380 -18.52 3.08 -4.75
C ASN A 380 -17.69 1.80 -4.92
N VAL A 381 -16.47 1.93 -5.44
CA VAL A 381 -15.59 0.79 -5.62
C VAL A 381 -14.99 0.41 -4.27
N PRO A 382 -15.14 -0.85 -3.81
CA PRO A 382 -14.53 -1.30 -2.57
C PRO A 382 -13.02 -1.05 -2.58
N GLN A 383 -12.49 -0.50 -1.49
CA GLN A 383 -11.07 -0.12 -1.43
C GLN A 383 -10.12 -1.31 -1.67
N ARG A 384 -10.50 -2.52 -1.24
CA ARG A 384 -9.76 -3.75 -1.53
C ARG A 384 -9.55 -3.93 -3.04
N ASP A 385 -10.59 -3.70 -3.82
CA ASP A 385 -10.55 -3.83 -5.28
C ASP A 385 -9.68 -2.72 -5.86
N VAL A 386 -9.80 -1.48 -5.36
CA VAL A 386 -8.90 -0.38 -5.75
C VAL A 386 -7.42 -0.73 -5.53
N LEU A 387 -7.07 -1.29 -4.36
CA LEU A 387 -5.71 -1.70 -4.05
C LEU A 387 -5.22 -2.84 -4.95
N GLN A 388 -6.07 -3.81 -5.25
CA GLN A 388 -5.76 -4.86 -6.23
C GLN A 388 -5.47 -4.25 -7.60
N HIS A 389 -6.33 -3.32 -8.04
CA HIS A 389 -6.14 -2.65 -9.32
C HIS A 389 -4.86 -1.79 -9.35
N CYS A 390 -4.43 -1.20 -8.23
CA CYS A 390 -3.16 -0.50 -8.14
C CYS A 390 -1.96 -1.44 -8.35
N ARG A 391 -2.00 -2.63 -7.74
CA ARG A 391 -0.95 -3.67 -7.89
C ARG A 391 -0.87 -4.21 -9.31
N ASP A 392 -2.03 -4.51 -9.89
CA ASP A 392 -2.11 -5.00 -11.27
C ASP A 392 -1.59 -3.95 -12.27
N ALA A 393 -1.92 -2.66 -12.04
CA ALA A 393 -1.43 -1.56 -12.85
C ALA A 393 0.10 -1.39 -12.70
N GLU A 394 0.62 -1.42 -11.47
CA GLU A 394 2.07 -1.36 -11.21
C GLU A 394 2.81 -2.55 -11.84
N THR A 395 2.25 -3.76 -11.74
CA THR A 395 2.76 -4.96 -12.42
C THR A 395 2.77 -4.76 -13.94
N SER A 396 1.71 -4.17 -14.49
CA SER A 396 1.62 -3.87 -15.93
C SER A 396 2.69 -2.87 -16.37
N ALA A 397 2.98 -1.84 -15.57
CA ALA A 397 4.08 -0.91 -15.82
C ALA A 397 5.44 -1.63 -15.85
N LYS A 398 5.70 -2.52 -14.89
CA LYS A 398 6.95 -3.31 -14.83
C LYS A 398 7.10 -4.29 -15.99
N GLN A 399 6.03 -5.00 -16.35
CA GLN A 399 6.05 -5.99 -17.43
C GLN A 399 6.21 -5.33 -18.81
N ASN A 400 5.72 -4.10 -18.98
CA ASN A 400 5.84 -3.35 -20.23
C ASN A 400 7.17 -2.57 -20.36
N GLY A 401 8.20 -2.92 -19.59
CA GLY A 401 9.55 -2.41 -19.78
C GLY A 401 10.09 -1.54 -18.66
N ARG A 402 9.37 -1.39 -17.54
CA ARG A 402 9.77 -0.55 -16.39
C ARG A 402 9.92 0.93 -16.76
N ASP A 403 10.25 1.79 -15.78
CA ASP A 403 10.35 3.25 -15.96
C ASP A 403 9.08 3.85 -16.59
N ARG A 404 7.93 3.39 -16.08
CA ARG A 404 6.61 3.61 -16.67
C ARG A 404 5.55 3.86 -15.61
N ILE A 405 4.50 4.53 -16.05
CA ILE A 405 3.24 4.62 -15.33
C ILE A 405 2.16 3.84 -16.07
N ALA A 406 1.38 3.04 -15.35
CA ALA A 406 0.12 2.50 -15.81
C ALA A 406 -1.02 3.35 -15.25
N LEU A 407 -1.75 4.04 -16.13
CA LEU A 407 -2.92 4.83 -15.81
C LEU A 407 -4.16 3.97 -15.99
N ARG A 408 -4.91 3.77 -14.91
CA ARG A 408 -6.11 2.93 -14.88
C ARG A 408 -7.31 3.73 -14.40
N ILE A 409 -8.48 3.47 -15.00
CA ILE A 409 -9.74 4.12 -14.65
C ILE A 409 -10.71 3.04 -14.22
N LEU A 410 -11.15 3.10 -12.98
CA LEU A 410 -11.92 2.03 -12.34
C LEU A 410 -13.34 2.51 -12.06
N PHE A 411 -14.31 1.91 -12.76
CA PHE A 411 -15.71 2.29 -12.69
C PHE A 411 -16.45 1.55 -11.58
N ASN A 412 -17.61 2.10 -11.15
CA ASN A 412 -18.47 1.47 -10.14
C ASN A 412 -18.98 0.06 -10.54
N SER A 413 -18.94 -0.28 -11.83
CA SER A 413 -19.26 -1.62 -12.34
C SER A 413 -18.17 -2.66 -12.06
N GLY A 414 -16.99 -2.25 -11.58
CA GLY A 414 -15.80 -3.10 -11.46
C GLY A 414 -15.00 -3.26 -12.76
N THR A 415 -15.52 -2.76 -13.88
CA THR A 415 -14.75 -2.70 -15.14
C THR A 415 -13.70 -1.60 -15.08
N HIS A 416 -12.62 -1.75 -15.85
CA HIS A 416 -11.56 -0.75 -15.92
C HIS A 416 -11.04 -0.52 -17.34
N LEU A 417 -10.44 0.65 -17.55
CA LEU A 417 -9.60 0.96 -18.70
C LEU A 417 -8.16 1.11 -18.21
N GLU A 418 -7.19 0.74 -19.03
CA GLU A 418 -5.77 0.88 -18.69
C GLU A 418 -4.95 1.35 -19.89
N TRP A 419 -3.99 2.22 -19.62
CA TRP A 419 -2.98 2.65 -20.58
C TRP A 419 -1.61 2.78 -19.89
N VAL A 420 -0.59 2.14 -20.46
CA VAL A 420 0.77 2.14 -19.90
C VAL A 420 1.67 3.07 -20.71
N CYS A 421 2.27 4.07 -20.07
CA CYS A 421 3.06 5.10 -20.72
C CYS A 421 4.46 5.20 -20.08
N PRO A 422 5.54 5.33 -20.88
CA PRO A 422 6.85 5.77 -20.37
C PRO A 422 6.76 7.15 -19.73
N TRP A 423 7.53 7.39 -18.67
CA TRP A 423 7.54 8.69 -18.00
C TRP A 423 7.91 9.85 -18.92
N TRP A 424 8.91 9.67 -19.78
CA TRP A 424 9.39 10.69 -20.72
C TRP A 424 8.33 11.13 -21.72
N LEU A 425 7.31 10.29 -21.97
CA LEU A 425 6.27 10.55 -22.96
C LEU A 425 5.00 11.14 -22.34
N LEU A 426 4.77 10.91 -21.04
CA LEU A 426 3.50 11.21 -20.39
C LEU A 426 3.06 12.68 -20.53
N GLU A 427 3.89 13.61 -20.04
CA GLU A 427 3.57 15.04 -20.09
C GLU A 427 3.59 15.57 -21.53
N PRO A 428 4.64 15.35 -22.35
CA PRO A 428 4.68 15.88 -23.71
C PRO A 428 3.52 15.40 -24.59
N LEU A 429 3.07 14.15 -24.41
CA LEU A 429 1.97 13.60 -25.20
C LEU A 429 0.61 14.17 -24.75
N LEU A 430 0.28 14.09 -23.46
CA LEU A 430 -1.05 14.50 -22.97
C LEU A 430 -1.25 16.02 -23.04
N THR A 431 -0.21 16.82 -22.77
CA THR A 431 -0.29 18.29 -22.89
C THR A 431 -0.15 18.78 -24.32
N GLY A 432 0.56 18.02 -25.17
CA GLY A 432 0.71 18.31 -26.60
C GLY A 432 -0.53 18.02 -27.44
N TYR A 433 -1.52 17.30 -26.90
CA TYR A 433 -2.78 17.02 -27.58
C TYR A 433 -3.45 18.32 -28.05
N ARG A 434 -3.77 18.37 -29.34
CA ARG A 434 -4.49 19.47 -29.97
C ARG A 434 -5.76 18.91 -30.62
N ASP A 435 -6.91 19.42 -30.20
CA ASP A 435 -8.17 19.03 -30.80
C ASP A 435 -8.34 19.61 -32.22
N ARG A 436 -9.39 19.19 -32.94
CA ARG A 436 -9.68 19.68 -34.31
C ARG A 436 -9.90 21.20 -34.41
N ASN A 437 -10.17 21.87 -33.30
CA ASN A 437 -10.35 23.32 -33.24
C ASN A 437 -9.03 24.05 -32.89
N GLY A 438 -7.93 23.32 -32.70
CA GLY A 438 -6.64 23.88 -32.34
C GLY A 438 -6.44 24.10 -30.83
N ILE A 439 -7.39 23.68 -29.99
CA ILE A 439 -7.37 23.89 -28.54
C ILE A 439 -6.49 22.82 -27.87
N GLN A 440 -5.73 23.24 -26.85
CA GLN A 440 -4.81 22.39 -26.08
C GLN A 440 -5.10 22.45 -24.57
N GLY A 441 -4.50 21.53 -23.81
CA GLY A 441 -4.60 21.48 -22.35
C GLY A 441 -6.00 21.09 -21.86
N LYS A 442 -6.38 21.58 -20.67
CA LYS A 442 -7.64 21.21 -19.98
C LYS A 442 -8.91 21.48 -20.80
N GLN A 443 -8.87 22.46 -21.71
CA GLN A 443 -10.03 22.83 -22.54
C GLN A 443 -10.11 22.03 -23.85
N ALA A 444 -9.12 21.20 -24.17
CA ALA A 444 -9.09 20.46 -25.42
C ALA A 444 -10.15 19.35 -25.43
N ASN A 445 -10.90 19.25 -26.52
CA ASN A 445 -11.95 18.25 -26.64
C ASN A 445 -11.37 16.89 -27.08
N TRP A 446 -11.13 15.99 -26.12
CA TRP A 446 -10.63 14.63 -26.37
C TRP A 446 -11.63 13.73 -27.11
N THR A 447 -12.90 14.12 -27.20
CA THR A 447 -13.93 13.38 -27.94
C THR A 447 -13.60 13.25 -29.43
N HIS A 448 -12.87 14.22 -30.00
CA HIS A 448 -12.46 14.16 -31.41
C HIS A 448 -11.53 12.96 -31.68
N PHE A 449 -10.44 12.85 -30.90
CA PHE A 449 -9.50 11.73 -31.03
C PHE A 449 -10.16 10.40 -30.66
N TYR A 450 -10.94 10.37 -29.58
CA TYR A 450 -11.69 9.18 -29.17
C TYR A 450 -12.61 8.64 -30.29
N ASN A 451 -13.41 9.52 -30.89
CA ASN A 451 -14.34 9.13 -31.95
C ASN A 451 -13.60 8.64 -33.21
N ASP A 452 -12.50 9.29 -33.59
CA ASP A 452 -11.72 8.86 -34.76
C ASP A 452 -11.10 7.49 -34.55
N VAL A 453 -10.54 7.24 -33.36
CA VAL A 453 -10.04 5.91 -32.98
C VAL A 453 -11.17 4.89 -33.01
N ALA A 454 -12.34 5.18 -32.44
CA ALA A 454 -13.48 4.26 -32.44
C ALA A 454 -13.98 3.93 -33.86
N VAL A 455 -14.04 4.93 -34.75
CA VAL A 455 -14.41 4.72 -36.16
C VAL A 455 -13.37 3.84 -36.87
N LEU A 456 -12.08 4.10 -36.66
CA LEU A 456 -11.00 3.30 -37.26
C LEU A 456 -10.98 1.86 -36.71
N GLU A 457 -11.20 1.69 -35.40
CA GLU A 457 -11.32 0.38 -34.74
C GLU A 457 -12.50 -0.41 -35.33
N SER A 458 -13.68 0.21 -35.47
CA SER A 458 -14.88 -0.42 -36.06
C SER A 458 -14.70 -0.85 -37.53
N ARG A 459 -13.77 -0.20 -38.24
CA ARG A 459 -13.42 -0.49 -39.64
C ARG A 459 -12.22 -1.43 -39.76
N HIS A 460 -11.75 -2.02 -38.66
CA HIS A 460 -10.59 -2.90 -38.63
C HIS A 460 -9.29 -2.25 -39.13
N ALA A 461 -9.17 -0.91 -39.02
CA ALA A 461 -8.02 -0.17 -39.52
C ALA A 461 -6.74 -0.35 -38.66
N PHE A 462 -6.88 -0.91 -37.47
CA PHE A 462 -5.80 -1.23 -36.54
C PHE A 462 -5.40 -2.72 -36.55
N GLN A 463 -5.69 -3.44 -37.63
CA GLN A 463 -5.39 -4.87 -37.79
C GLN A 463 -4.31 -5.10 -38.88
N ARG A 464 -3.71 -6.30 -38.91
CA ARG A 464 -2.78 -6.81 -39.96
C ARG A 464 -1.37 -6.22 -39.96
N GLU A 465 -0.73 -6.15 -38.80
CA GLU A 465 0.69 -5.81 -38.66
C GLU A 465 1.10 -4.40 -39.15
N GLN A 466 0.13 -3.51 -39.41
CA GLN A 466 0.38 -2.15 -39.89
C GLN A 466 0.18 -1.12 -38.77
N THR A 467 1.19 -0.28 -38.53
CA THR A 467 1.17 0.82 -37.56
C THR A 467 1.08 2.20 -38.23
N GLU A 468 1.16 2.27 -39.55
CA GLU A 468 1.16 3.55 -40.29
C GLU A 468 -0.14 4.33 -40.14
N VAL A 469 -1.30 3.66 -40.06
CA VAL A 469 -2.58 4.33 -39.78
C VAL A 469 -2.57 4.94 -38.39
N ALA A 470 -2.06 4.22 -37.39
CA ALA A 470 -1.93 4.72 -36.03
C ALA A 470 -0.97 5.91 -35.93
N PHE A 471 0.21 5.85 -36.57
CA PHE A 471 1.13 6.99 -36.60
C PHE A 471 0.57 8.19 -37.36
N SER A 472 -0.12 7.96 -38.48
CA SER A 472 -0.76 9.03 -39.25
C SER A 472 -1.85 9.71 -38.42
N LEU A 473 -2.64 8.94 -37.67
CA LEU A 473 -3.63 9.48 -36.76
C LEU A 473 -2.98 10.29 -35.62
N LEU A 474 -1.89 9.79 -35.04
CA LEU A 474 -1.16 10.56 -34.02
C LEU A 474 -0.64 11.89 -34.57
N ALA A 475 -0.11 11.91 -35.79
CA ALA A 475 0.39 13.14 -36.43
C ALA A 475 -0.70 14.21 -36.65
N VAL A 476 -1.98 13.84 -36.64
CA VAL A 476 -3.11 14.79 -36.70
C VAL A 476 -3.33 15.50 -35.37
N TYR A 477 -3.15 14.79 -34.25
CA TYR A 477 -3.57 15.24 -32.92
C TYR A 477 -2.43 15.63 -31.98
N PHE A 478 -1.20 15.18 -32.25
CA PHE A 478 -0.05 15.32 -31.36
C PHE A 478 1.14 15.98 -32.05
N PRO A 479 2.06 16.60 -31.29
CA PRO A 479 3.23 17.29 -31.85
C PRO A 479 4.12 16.34 -32.66
N GLN A 480 4.60 16.81 -33.81
CA GLN A 480 5.38 15.98 -34.73
C GLN A 480 6.65 15.41 -34.08
N ASP A 481 7.34 16.17 -33.24
CA ASP A 481 8.54 15.74 -32.54
C ASP A 481 8.26 14.61 -31.54
N VAL A 482 7.08 14.63 -30.89
CA VAL A 482 6.62 13.56 -30.00
C VAL A 482 6.31 12.29 -30.80
N VAL A 483 5.62 12.43 -31.93
CA VAL A 483 5.27 11.31 -32.82
C VAL A 483 6.52 10.67 -33.43
N GLU A 484 7.51 11.46 -33.84
CA GLU A 484 8.78 10.97 -34.37
C GLU A 484 9.57 10.20 -33.30
N LYS A 485 9.67 10.73 -32.07
CA LYS A 485 10.30 10.01 -30.94
C LYS A 485 9.57 8.70 -30.62
N LEU A 486 8.24 8.70 -30.67
CA LEU A 486 7.45 7.48 -30.48
C LEU A 486 7.72 6.45 -31.59
N ARG A 487 7.83 6.90 -32.84
CA ARG A 487 8.15 6.05 -33.98
C ARG A 487 9.55 5.43 -33.86
N LEU A 488 10.53 6.18 -33.35
CA LEU A 488 11.89 5.69 -33.12
C LEU A 488 12.00 4.69 -31.95
N SER A 489 11.14 4.83 -30.95
CA SER A 489 11.12 3.95 -29.76
C SER A 489 10.20 2.73 -29.93
N HIS A 490 9.34 2.72 -30.95
CA HIS A 490 8.45 1.62 -31.26
C HIS A 490 9.22 0.38 -31.73
N ASN A 491 8.87 -0.79 -31.19
CA ASN A 491 9.39 -2.07 -31.66
C ASN A 491 8.54 -2.57 -32.84
N PRO A 492 9.07 -2.60 -34.08
CA PRO A 492 8.31 -3.00 -35.27
C PRO A 492 7.80 -4.45 -35.23
N SER A 493 8.38 -5.30 -34.36
CA SER A 493 7.96 -6.70 -34.19
C SER A 493 6.68 -6.87 -33.36
N ASN A 494 6.10 -5.78 -32.81
CA ASN A 494 4.86 -5.82 -32.05
C ASN A 494 3.84 -4.75 -32.50
N PRO A 495 3.33 -4.85 -33.74
CA PRO A 495 2.38 -3.89 -34.30
C PRO A 495 1.02 -3.90 -33.57
N ASP A 496 0.52 -5.07 -33.20
CA ASP A 496 -0.76 -5.21 -32.48
C ASP A 496 -0.71 -4.56 -31.10
N GLY A 497 0.42 -4.72 -30.38
CA GLY A 497 0.62 -4.06 -29.09
C GLY A 497 0.60 -2.53 -29.20
N PHE A 498 1.17 -1.95 -30.27
CA PHE A 498 1.12 -0.52 -30.51
C PHE A 498 -0.28 -0.03 -30.87
N ASN A 499 -0.98 -0.75 -31.74
CA ASN A 499 -2.35 -0.43 -32.12
C ASN A 499 -3.31 -0.48 -30.90
N LEU A 500 -3.13 -1.48 -30.03
CA LEU A 500 -3.84 -1.55 -28.74
C LEU A 500 -3.47 -0.37 -27.83
N TRP A 501 -2.19 0.00 -27.77
CA TRP A 501 -1.72 1.14 -26.99
C TRP A 501 -2.39 2.45 -27.40
N ILE A 502 -2.58 2.69 -28.70
CA ILE A 502 -3.28 3.88 -29.25
C ILE A 502 -4.75 3.87 -28.88
N THR A 503 -5.38 2.70 -29.01
CA THR A 503 -6.78 2.51 -28.65
C THR A 503 -7.00 2.80 -27.16
N ASN A 504 -6.09 2.34 -26.32
CA ASN A 504 -6.12 2.57 -24.88
C ASN A 504 -5.80 4.02 -24.50
N LEU A 505 -4.87 4.68 -25.19
CA LEU A 505 -4.60 6.11 -25.04
C LEU A 505 -5.86 6.94 -25.29
N ALA A 506 -6.60 6.65 -26.36
CA ALA A 506 -7.82 7.38 -26.68
C ALA A 506 -8.89 7.22 -25.59
N LYS A 507 -9.09 5.99 -25.11
CA LYS A 507 -10.05 5.65 -24.05
C LYS A 507 -9.66 6.32 -22.71
N VAL A 508 -8.41 6.17 -22.27
CA VAL A 508 -7.94 6.71 -20.98
C VAL A 508 -7.82 8.24 -21.03
N GLY A 509 -7.25 8.80 -22.10
CA GLY A 509 -7.13 10.24 -22.29
C GLY A 509 -8.48 10.94 -22.29
N PHE A 510 -9.49 10.35 -22.93
CA PHE A 510 -10.86 10.85 -22.87
C PHE A 510 -11.41 10.96 -21.45
N HIS A 511 -11.09 10.05 -20.54
CA HIS A 511 -11.63 10.09 -19.18
C HIS A 511 -10.77 10.89 -18.19
N LEU A 512 -9.45 10.98 -18.39
CA LEU A 512 -8.57 11.72 -17.48
C LEU A 512 -8.40 13.19 -17.86
N CYS A 513 -8.47 13.50 -19.16
CA CYS A 513 -8.16 14.84 -19.68
C CYS A 513 -9.41 15.62 -20.12
N ASN A 514 -10.53 14.96 -20.37
CA ASN A 514 -11.80 15.63 -20.67
C ASN A 514 -12.47 15.99 -19.34
N SER A 515 -12.68 17.29 -19.10
CA SER A 515 -13.30 17.81 -17.87
C SER A 515 -14.71 18.32 -18.10
#